data_AF-A0A7V9R1A0-F1
#
_entry.id   AF-A0A7V9R1A0-F1
#
_cell.length_a   1.000
_cell.length_b   1.000
_cell.length_c   1.000
_cell.angle_alpha   90.00
_cell.angle_beta   90.00
_cell.angle_gamma   90.00
#
_symmetry.space_group_name_H-M   'P 1'
#
loop_
_entity.id
_entity.type
_entity.pdbx_description
1 polymer ?
#
loop_
_entity_poly.entity_id
_entity_poly.type
_entity_poly.pdbx_seq_one_letter_code
_entity_poly.pdbx_strand_id
1 'polypeptide(L)' 'MARSAFEARAFTIRRGLEALDFAAQAIVLTGGGAREPWVRQLIGDVLGQPLRYVPVRSASAVGAAALAARESASR' A
#
# COMPACT_ATOMS: atom_id res chain seq x y z
N MET A 1 12.04 -4.22 -20.14
CA MET A 1 12.38 -3.00 -19.37
C MET A 1 11.22 -2.51 -18.50
N ALA A 2 10.00 -2.33 -19.04
CA ALA A 2 8.88 -1.91 -18.20
C ALA A 2 8.61 -2.88 -17.03
N ARG A 3 8.45 -4.18 -17.31
CA ARG A 3 8.20 -5.21 -16.29
C ARG A 3 9.25 -5.25 -15.18
N SER A 4 10.53 -5.20 -15.53
CA SER A 4 11.62 -5.23 -14.55
C SER A 4 11.61 -4.05 -13.60
N ALA A 5 11.11 -2.88 -14.03
CA ALA A 5 10.91 -1.74 -13.13
C ALA A 5 9.81 -2.00 -12.07
N PHE A 6 8.73 -2.68 -12.44
CA PHE A 6 7.67 -3.05 -11.49
C PHE A 6 8.13 -4.15 -10.53
N GLU A 7 8.89 -5.14 -11.01
CA GLU A 7 9.49 -6.18 -10.17
C GLU A 7 10.48 -5.57 -9.18
N ALA A 8 11.36 -4.68 -9.64
CA ALA A 8 12.29 -3.96 -8.77
C ALA A 8 11.54 -3.22 -7.64
N ARG A 9 10.47 -2.49 -7.97
CA ARG A 9 9.62 -1.83 -6.96
C ARG A 9 9.03 -2.81 -5.95
N ALA A 10 8.47 -3.93 -6.40
CA ALA A 10 7.89 -4.94 -5.51
C ALA A 10 8.95 -5.52 -4.55
N PHE A 11 10.14 -5.83 -5.07
CA PHE A 11 11.25 -6.32 -4.24
C PHE A 11 11.78 -5.25 -3.28
N THR A 12 11.84 -3.97 -3.68
CA THR A 12 12.21 -2.88 -2.76
C THR A 12 11.23 -2.78 -1.59
N ILE A 13 9.93 -2.91 -1.83
CA ILE A 13 8.92 -2.93 -0.76
C ILE A 13 9.18 -4.10 0.20
N ARG A 14 9.41 -5.31 -0.34
CA ARG A 14 9.74 -6.50 0.48
C ARG A 14 10.96 -6.27 1.36
N ARG A 15 12.05 -5.73 0.79
CA ARG A 15 13.28 -5.40 1.53
C ARG A 15 13.02 -4.40 2.65
N GLY A 16 12.17 -3.40 2.42
CA GLY A 16 11.77 -2.44 3.44
C GLY A 16 11.06 -3.11 4.61
N LEU A 17 10.13 -4.04 4.33
CA LEU A 17 9.42 -4.80 5.37
C LEU A 17 10.37 -5.73 6.14
N GLU A 18 11.27 -6.43 5.44
CA GLU A 18 12.32 -7.27 6.05
C GLU A 18 13.22 -6.45 6.98
N ALA A 19 13.61 -5.24 6.56
CA ALA A 19 14.48 -4.35 7.35
C ALA A 19 13.81 -3.78 8.60
N LEU A 20 12.47 -3.67 8.61
CA LEU A 20 11.70 -3.23 9.77
C LEU A 20 11.45 -4.37 10.78
N ASP A 21 11.85 -5.61 10.47
CA ASP A 21 11.53 -6.82 11.24
C ASP A 21 10.04 -6.90 11.61
N PHE A 22 9.19 -6.48 10.67
CA PHE A 22 7.77 -6.29 10.92
C PHE A 22 6.93 -7.32 10.17
N ALA A 23 6.27 -8.20 10.92
CA ALA A 23 5.26 -9.10 10.38
C ALA A 23 3.92 -8.36 10.22
N ALA A 24 3.68 -7.80 9.03
CA ALA A 24 2.42 -7.13 8.74
C ALA A 24 1.22 -8.08 8.85
N GLN A 25 0.20 -7.67 9.63
CA GLN A 25 -1.06 -8.41 9.76
C GLN A 25 -2.00 -8.22 8.56
N ALA A 26 -1.86 -7.09 7.88
CA ALA A 26 -2.60 -6.77 6.67
C ALA A 26 -1.80 -5.77 5.83
N ILE A 27 -1.81 -5.96 4.51
CA ILE A 27 -1.25 -4.99 3.57
C ILE A 27 -2.36 -4.34 2.78
N VAL A 28 -2.39 -3.01 2.82
CA VAL A 28 -3.33 -2.18 2.07
C VAL A 28 -2.56 -1.35 1.04
N LEU A 29 -3.02 -1.40 -0.21
CA LEU A 29 -2.48 -0.59 -1.31
C LEU A 29 -3.47 0.47 -1.77
N THR A 30 -2.95 1.64 -2.11
CA THR A 30 -3.73 2.76 -2.67
C THR A 30 -2.86 3.61 -3.60
N GLY A 31 -3.45 4.63 -4.22
CA GLY A 31 -2.77 5.53 -5.15
C GLY A 31 -2.63 4.96 -6.58
N GLY A 32 -2.12 5.81 -7.48
CA GLY A 32 -2.04 5.50 -8.92
C GLY A 32 -1.23 4.24 -9.23
N GLY A 33 -0.14 4.01 -8.48
CA GLY A 33 0.73 2.85 -8.65
C GLY A 33 0.13 1.51 -8.23
N ALA A 34 -1.14 1.45 -7.81
CA ALA A 34 -1.85 0.22 -7.48
C ALA A 34 -3.16 0.04 -8.29
N ARG A 35 -3.44 0.93 -9.26
CA ARG A 35 -4.67 0.85 -10.07
C ARG A 35 -4.76 -0.44 -10.89
N GLU A 36 -3.67 -0.80 -11.54
CA GLU A 36 -3.64 -1.96 -12.42
C GLU A 36 -3.70 -3.28 -11.63
N PRO A 37 -4.59 -4.23 -11.99
CA PRO A 37 -4.71 -5.53 -11.31
C PRO A 37 -3.41 -6.31 -11.26
N TRP A 38 -2.66 -6.36 -12.37
CA TRP A 38 -1.42 -7.13 -12.46
C TRP A 38 -0.30 -6.56 -11.57
N VAL A 39 -0.28 -5.24 -11.32
CA VAL A 39 0.67 -4.61 -10.40
C VAL A 39 0.38 -5.03 -8.97
N ARG A 40 -0.91 -5.09 -8.60
CA ARG A 40 -1.35 -5.59 -7.30
C ARG A 40 -0.96 -7.05 -7.12
N GLN A 41 -1.23 -7.89 -8.12
CA GLN A 41 -0.84 -9.29 -8.09
C GLN A 41 0.66 -9.47 -7.93
N LEU A 42 1.48 -8.79 -8.74
CA LEU A 42 2.94 -8.85 -8.64
C LEU A 42 3.46 -8.49 -7.25
N ILE A 43 2.94 -7.42 -6.64
CA ILE A 43 3.34 -7.03 -5.28
C ILE A 43 2.91 -8.13 -4.29
N GLY A 44 1.72 -8.71 -4.45
CA GLY A 44 1.21 -9.76 -3.56
C GLY A 44 2.04 -11.02 -3.62
N ASP A 45 2.40 -11.44 -4.84
CA ASP A 45 3.25 -12.61 -5.09
C ASP A 45 4.63 -12.43 -4.47
N VAL A 46 5.24 -11.24 -4.61
CA VAL A 46 6.55 -10.93 -4.02
C VAL A 46 6.49 -10.86 -2.49
N LEU A 47 5.39 -10.37 -1.92
CA LEU A 47 5.24 -10.27 -0.46
C LEU A 47 4.78 -11.57 0.19
N GLY A 48 4.22 -12.51 -0.59
CA GLY A 48 3.73 -13.80 -0.10
C GLY A 48 2.45 -13.70 0.74
N GLN A 49 1.70 -12.59 0.64
CA GLN A 49 0.50 -12.34 1.43
C GLN A 49 -0.58 -11.59 0.64
N PRO A 50 -1.86 -11.82 0.95
CA PRO A 50 -2.97 -11.17 0.28
C PRO A 50 -2.97 -9.66 0.52
N LEU A 51 -3.29 -8.91 -0.54
CA LEU A 51 -3.34 -7.45 -0.54
C LEU A 51 -4.78 -6.96 -0.63
N ARG A 52 -5.12 -5.91 0.12
CA ARG A 52 -6.37 -5.18 -0.05
C ARG A 52 -6.11 -3.88 -0.82
N TYR A 53 -6.79 -3.69 -1.95
CA TYR A 53 -6.77 -2.42 -2.66
C TYR A 53 -7.88 -1.49 -2.17
N VAL A 54 -7.54 -0.23 -1.88
CA VAL A 54 -8.48 0.81 -1.47
C VAL A 54 -8.41 1.98 -2.47
N PRO A 55 -9.42 2.15 -3.33
CA PRO A 55 -9.44 3.22 -4.33
C PRO A 55 -9.87 4.55 -3.70
N VAL A 56 -8.93 5.29 -3.13
CA VAL A 56 -9.14 6.67 -2.71
C VAL A 56 -8.39 7.63 -3.63
N ARG A 57 -9.01 8.78 -3.93
CA ARG A 57 -8.39 9.80 -4.80
C ARG A 57 -7.08 10.34 -4.20
N SER A 58 -7.09 10.59 -2.89
CA SER A 58 -5.92 11.01 -2.13
C SER A 58 -6.00 10.40 -0.73
N ALA A 59 -5.18 9.40 -0.47
CA ALA A 59 -5.10 8.77 0.85
C ALA A 59 -4.67 9.78 1.93
N SER A 60 -3.76 10.69 1.59
CA SER A 60 -3.30 11.74 2.51
C SER A 60 -4.43 12.71 2.88
N ALA A 61 -5.22 13.18 1.90
CA ALA A 61 -6.33 14.08 2.18
C ALA A 61 -7.43 13.39 3.00
N VAL A 62 -7.76 12.13 2.65
CA VAL A 62 -8.72 11.33 3.41
C VAL A 62 -8.23 11.10 4.85
N GLY A 63 -6.95 10.78 5.05
CA GLY A 63 -6.36 10.61 6.37
C GLY A 63 -6.42 11.88 7.22
N ALA A 64 -6.08 13.04 6.64
CA ALA A 64 -6.16 14.32 7.33
C ALA A 64 -7.59 14.67 7.74
N ALA A 65 -8.57 14.48 6.84
CA ALA A 65 -9.97 14.71 7.13
C ALA A 65 -10.50 13.77 8.22
N ALA A 66 -10.12 12.49 8.19
CA ALA A 66 -10.49 11.51 9.20
C ALA A 66 -9.94 11.89 10.58
N LEU A 67 -8.70 12.40 10.66
CA LEU A 67 -8.13 12.88 11.91
C LEU A 67 -8.90 14.10 12.45
N ALA A 68 -9.18 15.10 11.62
CA ALA A 68 -9.93 16.29 12.02
C ALA A 68 -11.36 15.95 12.51
N ALA A 69 -12.04 15.01 11.86
CA ALA A 69 -13.36 14.55 12.27
C ALA A 69 -13.34 13.87 13.65
N ARG A 70 -12.30 13.08 13.95
CA ARG A 70 -12.14 12.42 15.26
C ARG A 70 -11.96 13.43 16.39
N GLU A 71 -11.10 14.43 16.17
CA GLU A 71 -10.87 15.50 17.15
C GLU A 71 -12.11 16.36 17.40
N SER A 72 -12.95 16.53 16.36
CA SER A 72 -14.20 17.27 16.47
C SER A 72 -15.28 16.50 17.23
N ALA A 73 -15.22 15.16 17.22
CA ALA A 73 -16.18 14.29 17.90
C ALA A 73 -15.80 13.98 19.36
N SER A 74 -14.58 14.28 19.78
CA SER A 74 -14.12 14.15 21.17
C SER A 74 -14.29 15.43 22.01
N ARG A 75 -14.85 16.48 21.41
CA ARG A 75 -15.25 17.73 22.09
C ARG A 75 -16.76 17.75 22.30
#